data_AF-E1Z7H6-F1
#
_entry.id   AF-E1Z7H6-F1
#
_cell.length_a   1.000
_cell.length_b   1.000
_cell.length_c   1.000
_cell.angle_alpha   90.00
_cell.angle_beta   90.00
_cell.angle_gamma   90.00
#
_symmetry.space_group_name_H-M   'P 1'
#
loop_
_entity.id
_entity.type
_entity.pdbx_description
1 polymer ?
#
loop_
_entity_poly.entity_id
_entity_poly.type
_entity_poly.pdbx_seq_one_letter_code
_entity_poly.pdbx_strand_id
1 'polypeptide(L)'
;MSGDKASQLRAAAALQPTPGCPGPPALNRDDAAAVQPIAEPPAVEPACRAARRRAARVPYRAIAALAAAGLADSAYLTAVKVLSLTPACPLSGGGTGASCGDILTSEYSTLFGVVPLAAVGMLAYGGMAALALAGAAAASGSSAASAPASAAAAAQAAAASGEAPAAAEGESAAAGAGAAAAAPAAERSAAQAAEEAPYRRAVLAGGLAMATCSSCLLYIMLTKFGGALCPWCLASAALSFGIAALAASGLRPRELSEAAAPGAGAVATTLLLLSLGLGTPNLSFASGGYDLDYSLPEVTSASGPDAVSLAERLAAAGARMYGAFWCSHCYDQKQAFGAEAMAAFPYDTKMAAVCEAAPGGLQGFPTWVIGGEQLVGEQTFEQLEAALAKAEAAAPATAAS
;
A
#
# COMPACT_ATOMS: atom_id res chain seq x y z
N MET A 1 4.35 -17.84 -48.78
CA MET A 1 4.41 -16.54 -48.05
C MET A 1 3.15 -15.71 -48.30
N SER A 2 1.95 -16.21 -47.97
CA SER A 2 0.65 -15.53 -48.19
C SER A 2 -0.31 -15.69 -46.99
N GLY A 3 0.24 -15.74 -45.76
CA GLY A 3 -0.54 -15.93 -44.53
C GLY A 3 -0.67 -14.67 -43.67
N ASP A 4 0.18 -13.66 -43.89
CA ASP A 4 0.35 -12.54 -42.95
C ASP A 4 -0.69 -11.41 -43.17
N LYS A 5 -1.03 -11.09 -44.42
CA LYS A 5 -2.02 -10.05 -44.75
C LYS A 5 -3.43 -10.37 -44.23
N ALA A 6 -3.86 -11.62 -44.31
CA ALA A 6 -5.18 -12.04 -43.84
C ALA A 6 -5.29 -12.04 -42.31
N SER A 7 -4.19 -12.32 -41.61
CA SER A 7 -4.09 -12.23 -40.14
C SER A 7 -4.15 -10.78 -39.67
N GLN A 8 -3.39 -9.89 -40.31
CA GLN A 8 -3.40 -8.46 -40.00
C GLN A 8 -4.76 -7.79 -40.27
N LEU A 9 -5.48 -8.24 -41.31
CA LEU A 9 -6.83 -7.74 -41.61
C LEU A 9 -7.89 -8.23 -40.60
N ARG A 10 -7.76 -9.45 -40.07
CA ARG A 10 -8.65 -9.95 -39.00
C ARG A 10 -8.41 -9.25 -37.66
N ALA A 11 -7.15 -8.93 -37.35
CA ALA A 11 -6.82 -8.14 -36.16
C ALA A 11 -7.39 -6.71 -36.22
N ALA A 12 -7.46 -6.12 -37.41
CA ALA A 12 -8.08 -4.80 -37.61
C ALA A 12 -9.61 -4.83 -37.51
N ALA A 13 -10.26 -5.92 -37.90
CA ALA A 13 -11.72 -6.10 -37.82
C ALA A 13 -12.23 -6.40 -36.39
N ALA A 14 -11.36 -6.80 -35.46
CA ALA A 14 -11.71 -7.11 -34.07
C ALA A 14 -11.74 -5.87 -33.14
N LEU A 15 -11.45 -4.66 -33.65
CA LEU A 15 -11.53 -3.42 -32.88
C LEU A 15 -12.99 -2.97 -32.77
N GLN A 16 -13.54 -3.00 -31.56
CA GLN A 16 -14.90 -2.52 -31.30
C GLN A 16 -15.05 -1.04 -31.70
N PRO A 17 -16.20 -0.67 -32.30
CA PRO A 17 -16.47 0.71 -32.67
C PRO A 17 -16.53 1.60 -31.43
N THR A 18 -15.90 2.77 -31.51
CA THR A 18 -16.07 3.83 -30.52
C THR A 18 -17.37 4.57 -30.83
N PRO A 19 -18.15 5.00 -29.82
CA PRO A 19 -19.37 5.78 -30.07
C PRO A 19 -19.05 7.00 -30.94
N GLY A 20 -19.67 7.10 -32.12
CA GLY A 20 -19.48 8.21 -33.06
C GLY A 20 -18.36 8.06 -34.10
N CYS A 21 -17.64 6.94 -34.15
CA CYS A 21 -16.65 6.66 -35.20
C CYS A 21 -16.97 5.30 -35.87
N PRO A 22 -17.56 5.28 -37.07
CA PRO A 22 -17.79 4.03 -37.79
C PRO A 22 -16.46 3.34 -38.12
N GLY A 23 -16.43 2.01 -37.99
CA GLY A 23 -15.27 1.19 -38.37
C GLY A 23 -15.04 1.20 -39.88
N PRO A 24 -13.87 0.74 -40.35
CA PRO A 24 -13.62 0.60 -41.79
C PRO A 24 -14.68 -0.31 -42.42
N PRO A 25 -15.14 -0.04 -43.66
CA PRO A 25 -16.11 -0.88 -44.32
C PRO A 25 -15.57 -2.31 -44.44
N ALA A 26 -16.42 -3.30 -44.18
CA ALA A 26 -16.07 -4.70 -44.33
C ALA A 26 -15.74 -4.98 -45.81
N LEU A 27 -14.46 -5.23 -46.11
CA LEU A 27 -14.04 -5.65 -47.44
C LEU A 27 -14.40 -7.13 -47.63
N ASN A 28 -15.47 -7.40 -48.38
CA ASN A 28 -15.75 -8.74 -48.88
C ASN A 28 -14.73 -9.14 -49.95
N ARG A 29 -14.38 -10.43 -49.97
CA ARG A 29 -13.34 -11.00 -50.84
C ARG A 29 -13.72 -11.00 -52.33
N ASP A 30 -15.01 -10.83 -52.64
CA ASP A 30 -15.55 -11.01 -53.99
C ASP A 30 -15.58 -9.72 -54.83
N ASP A 31 -15.31 -8.55 -54.24
CA ASP A 31 -15.43 -7.24 -54.93
C ASP A 31 -14.08 -6.67 -55.45
N ALA A 32 -13.03 -7.49 -55.54
CA ALA A 32 -11.68 -7.04 -55.92
C ALA A 32 -11.54 -6.54 -57.39
N ALA A 33 -12.59 -6.62 -58.21
CA ALA A 33 -12.54 -6.30 -59.64
C ALA A 33 -13.14 -4.93 -60.03
N ALA A 34 -13.68 -4.14 -59.10
CA ALA A 34 -14.28 -2.84 -59.41
C ALA A 34 -13.78 -1.74 -58.46
N VAL A 35 -12.50 -1.36 -58.58
CA VAL A 35 -11.98 -0.15 -57.92
C VAL A 35 -12.02 1.00 -58.93
N GLN A 36 -13.05 1.84 -58.85
CA GLN A 36 -12.96 3.21 -59.34
C GLN A 36 -12.08 4.03 -58.37
N PRO A 37 -11.34 5.05 -58.85
CA PRO A 37 -10.56 5.91 -57.97
C PRO A 37 -11.52 6.67 -57.05
N ILE A 38 -11.48 6.31 -55.76
CA ILE A 38 -12.33 6.90 -54.74
C ILE A 38 -11.95 8.39 -54.65
N ALA A 39 -12.92 9.27 -54.86
CA ALA A 39 -12.79 10.69 -54.55
C ALA A 39 -12.38 10.87 -53.08
N GLU A 40 -11.59 11.92 -52.83
CA GLU A 40 -11.05 12.32 -51.52
C GLU A 40 -12.11 12.17 -50.40
N PRO A 41 -11.87 11.36 -49.34
CA PRO A 41 -12.89 11.10 -48.33
C PRO A 41 -13.20 12.38 -47.52
N PRO A 42 -14.46 12.63 -47.16
CA PRO A 42 -14.86 13.87 -46.51
C PRO A 42 -14.33 13.94 -45.06
N ALA A 43 -14.29 15.16 -44.52
CA ALA A 43 -13.72 15.62 -43.24
C ALA A 43 -14.07 14.87 -41.93
N VAL A 44 -14.69 13.69 -41.98
CA VAL A 44 -14.96 12.78 -40.84
C VAL A 44 -13.67 12.15 -40.31
N GLU A 45 -12.70 11.86 -41.18
CA GLU A 45 -11.40 11.28 -40.83
C GLU A 45 -10.55 12.16 -39.90
N PRO A 46 -10.36 13.47 -40.14
CA PRO A 46 -9.57 14.32 -39.25
C PRO A 46 -10.24 14.52 -37.87
N ALA A 47 -11.57 14.62 -37.78
CA ALA A 47 -12.28 14.75 -36.51
C ALA A 47 -12.21 13.46 -35.68
N CYS A 48 -12.43 12.29 -36.28
CA CYS A 48 -12.28 11.01 -35.60
C CYS A 48 -10.80 10.71 -35.25
N ARG A 49 -9.84 11.08 -36.11
CA ARG A 49 -8.41 11.03 -35.77
C ARG A 49 -8.06 11.98 -34.62
N ALA A 50 -8.61 13.19 -34.59
CA ALA A 50 -8.40 14.15 -33.50
C ALA A 50 -9.03 13.67 -32.19
N ALA A 51 -10.21 13.06 -32.23
CA ALA A 51 -10.87 12.45 -31.08
C ALA A 51 -10.07 11.24 -30.55
N ARG A 52 -9.60 10.34 -31.43
CA ARG A 52 -8.69 9.24 -31.06
C ARG A 52 -7.35 9.75 -30.52
N ARG A 53 -6.82 10.85 -31.05
CA ARG A 53 -5.59 11.52 -30.54
C ARG A 53 -5.80 12.22 -29.20
N ARG A 54 -7.02 12.66 -28.87
CA ARG A 54 -7.37 13.19 -27.54
C ARG A 54 -7.59 12.07 -26.52
N ALA A 55 -8.18 10.96 -26.94
CA ALA A 55 -8.37 9.76 -26.11
C ALA A 55 -7.05 9.05 -25.77
N ALA A 56 -6.04 9.11 -26.65
CA ALA A 56 -4.74 8.47 -26.46
C ALA A 56 -3.69 9.34 -25.72
N ARG A 57 -4.13 10.22 -24.80
CA ARG A 57 -3.21 11.01 -23.96
C ARG A 57 -3.31 10.53 -22.52
N VAL A 58 -2.16 10.21 -21.94
CA VAL A 58 -2.07 9.83 -20.52
C VAL A 58 -2.47 11.05 -19.68
N PRO A 59 -3.45 10.93 -18.77
CA PRO A 59 -3.93 12.04 -17.96
C PRO A 59 -2.98 12.31 -16.78
N TYR A 60 -1.76 12.79 -17.07
CA TYR A 60 -0.70 12.96 -16.07
C TYR A 60 -1.10 13.79 -14.85
N ARG A 61 -1.90 14.84 -15.03
CA ARG A 61 -2.36 15.69 -13.91
C ARG A 61 -3.26 14.92 -12.94
N ALA A 62 -4.12 14.04 -13.46
CA ALA A 62 -4.96 13.18 -12.63
C ALA A 62 -4.10 12.14 -11.89
N ILE A 63 -3.13 11.54 -12.58
CA ILE A 63 -2.17 10.61 -11.97
C ILE A 63 -1.38 11.29 -10.85
N ALA A 64 -0.88 12.50 -11.08
CA ALA A 64 -0.16 13.29 -10.07
C ALA A 64 -1.05 13.62 -8.85
N ALA A 65 -2.32 13.93 -9.07
CA ALA A 65 -3.27 14.20 -7.98
C ALA A 65 -3.55 12.94 -7.13
N LEU A 66 -3.77 11.79 -7.77
CA LEU A 66 -3.93 10.51 -7.06
C LEU A 66 -2.65 10.13 -6.30
N ALA A 67 -1.49 10.34 -6.93
CA ALA A 67 -0.21 10.06 -6.29
C ALA A 67 0.05 10.98 -5.09
N ALA A 68 -0.32 12.27 -5.18
CA ALA A 68 -0.24 13.18 -4.04
C ALA A 68 -1.17 12.79 -2.88
N ALA A 69 -2.38 12.28 -3.19
CA ALA A 69 -3.27 11.73 -2.16
C ALA A 69 -2.66 10.50 -1.48
N GLY A 70 -2.08 9.59 -2.26
CA GLY A 70 -1.37 8.42 -1.72
C GLY A 70 -0.11 8.77 -0.92
N LEU A 71 0.59 9.84 -1.31
CA LEU A 71 1.72 10.39 -0.56
C LEU A 71 1.26 10.92 0.80
N ALA A 72 0.16 11.67 0.85
CA ALA A 72 -0.40 12.20 2.09
C ALA A 72 -0.87 11.06 3.03
N ASP A 73 -1.56 10.06 2.48
CA ASP A 73 -1.97 8.84 3.18
C ASP A 73 -0.77 8.10 3.79
N SER A 74 0.24 7.81 2.96
CA SER A 74 1.45 7.12 3.39
C SER A 74 2.26 7.92 4.41
N ALA A 75 2.30 9.25 4.26
CA ALA A 75 2.97 10.12 5.21
C ALA A 75 2.27 10.16 6.57
N TYR A 76 0.95 10.20 6.58
CA TYR A 76 0.16 10.08 7.80
C TYR A 76 0.45 8.75 8.53
N LEU A 77 0.34 7.62 7.83
CA LEU A 77 0.59 6.30 8.44
C LEU A 77 2.04 6.13 8.90
N THR A 78 3.01 6.70 8.18
CA THR A 78 4.41 6.72 8.60
C THR A 78 4.58 7.51 9.89
N ALA A 79 4.00 8.71 9.97
CA ALA A 79 4.05 9.53 11.18
C ALA A 79 3.37 8.83 12.37
N VAL A 80 2.21 8.22 12.16
CA VAL A 80 1.51 7.44 13.19
C VAL A 80 2.38 6.30 13.73
N LYS A 81 3.05 5.55 12.86
CA LYS A 81 3.91 4.44 13.28
C LYS A 81 5.21 4.90 13.96
N VAL A 82 5.85 5.95 13.46
CA VAL A 82 7.10 6.49 14.03
C VAL A 82 6.87 7.18 15.38
N LEU A 83 5.71 7.81 15.55
CA LEU A 83 5.33 8.51 16.78
C LEU A 83 4.54 7.61 17.76
N SER A 84 4.37 6.32 17.43
CA SER A 84 3.56 5.36 18.21
C SER A 84 2.16 5.88 18.55
N LEU A 85 1.53 6.60 17.62
CA LEU A 85 0.18 7.13 17.77
C LEU A 85 -0.86 6.07 17.36
N THR A 86 -2.10 6.26 17.83
CA THR A 86 -3.22 5.44 17.39
C THR A 86 -3.76 5.94 16.04
N PRO A 87 -3.93 5.08 15.03
CA PRO A 87 -4.46 5.50 13.73
C PRO A 87 -5.93 5.89 13.86
N ALA A 88 -6.31 6.99 13.21
CA ALA A 88 -7.71 7.41 13.14
C ALA A 88 -8.50 6.37 12.33
N CYS A 89 -9.46 5.71 12.97
CA CYS A 89 -10.32 4.71 12.35
C CYS A 89 -11.74 5.28 12.15
N PRO A 90 -12.08 5.81 10.95
CA PRO A 90 -13.37 6.45 10.71
C PRO A 90 -14.57 5.49 10.73
N LEU A 91 -14.33 4.17 10.79
CA LEU A 91 -15.36 3.11 10.79
C LEU A 91 -15.43 2.33 12.12
N SER A 92 -15.07 2.96 13.25
CA SER A 92 -15.03 2.33 14.59
C SER A 92 -16.40 1.95 15.19
N GLY A 93 -17.34 1.44 14.38
CA GLY A 93 -18.64 0.98 14.85
C GLY A 93 -19.27 -0.03 13.89
N GLY A 94 -18.96 -1.32 14.06
CA GLY A 94 -19.82 -2.39 13.53
C GLY A 94 -19.18 -3.47 12.66
N GLY A 95 -18.03 -4.04 13.05
CA GLY A 95 -17.49 -5.24 12.39
C GLY A 95 -16.76 -6.17 13.35
N THR A 96 -17.20 -7.41 13.45
CA THR A 96 -16.64 -8.51 14.27
C THR A 96 -15.43 -9.17 13.59
N GLY A 97 -14.38 -8.39 13.31
CA GLY A 97 -13.13 -8.87 12.71
C GLY A 97 -11.93 -8.05 13.20
N ALA A 98 -10.71 -8.52 12.91
CA ALA A 98 -9.46 -7.87 13.34
C ALA A 98 -9.50 -6.36 13.05
N SER A 99 -9.05 -5.55 14.01
CA SER A 99 -9.06 -4.10 13.89
C SER A 99 -8.00 -3.65 12.88
N CYS A 100 -8.21 -2.56 12.16
CA CYS A 100 -7.19 -1.99 11.24
C CYS A 100 -5.88 -1.66 11.98
N GLY A 101 -5.94 -1.47 13.32
CA GLY A 101 -4.78 -1.40 14.19
C GLY A 101 -3.92 -2.66 14.13
N ASP A 102 -4.51 -3.86 14.20
CA ASP A 102 -3.80 -5.14 14.17
C ASP A 102 -2.98 -5.31 12.88
N ILE A 103 -3.53 -4.86 11.74
CA ILE A 103 -2.84 -4.89 10.45
C ILE A 103 -1.64 -3.92 10.47
N LEU A 104 -1.81 -2.72 11.02
CA LEU A 104 -0.78 -1.66 11.05
C LEU A 104 0.32 -1.90 12.11
N THR A 105 0.06 -2.71 13.13
CA THR A 105 1.03 -3.12 14.14
C THR A 105 1.66 -4.49 13.88
N SER A 106 1.12 -5.28 12.96
CA SER A 106 1.66 -6.59 12.57
C SER A 106 3.06 -6.53 11.93
N GLU A 107 3.71 -7.69 11.85
CA GLU A 107 4.98 -7.89 11.13
C GLU A 107 4.93 -7.43 9.65
N TYR A 108 3.76 -7.53 9.01
CA TYR A 108 3.56 -7.13 7.61
C TYR A 108 3.57 -5.62 7.40
N SER A 109 3.55 -4.83 8.48
CA SER A 109 3.66 -3.36 8.43
C SER A 109 5.10 -2.86 8.33
N THR A 110 6.08 -3.76 8.37
CA THR A 110 7.52 -3.47 8.24
C THR A 110 8.16 -4.33 7.16
N LEU A 111 8.96 -3.72 6.29
CA LEU A 111 9.78 -4.40 5.30
C LEU A 111 11.18 -4.63 5.87
N PHE A 112 11.71 -5.85 5.72
CA PHE A 112 13.01 -6.27 6.27
C PHE A 112 13.12 -6.10 7.80
N GLY A 113 12.00 -6.08 8.52
CA GLY A 113 11.93 -5.95 9.98
C GLY A 113 12.28 -4.56 10.54
N VAL A 114 12.65 -3.59 9.69
CA VAL A 114 13.14 -2.27 10.16
C VAL A 114 12.38 -1.11 9.50
N VAL A 115 12.05 -1.21 8.21
CA VAL A 115 11.50 -0.08 7.45
C VAL A 115 9.98 -0.12 7.47
N PRO A 116 9.27 0.91 7.97
CA PRO A 116 7.82 0.99 7.84
C PRO A 116 7.37 0.86 6.37
N LEU A 117 6.45 -0.04 6.08
CA LEU A 117 5.93 -0.21 4.73
C LEU A 117 5.27 1.08 4.20
N ALA A 118 4.65 1.86 5.10
CA ALA A 118 4.12 3.18 4.79
C ALA A 118 5.20 4.17 4.32
N ALA A 119 6.44 4.08 4.82
CA ALA A 119 7.55 4.92 4.36
C ALA A 119 7.98 4.53 2.94
N VAL A 120 7.96 3.23 2.61
CA VAL A 120 8.16 2.75 1.23
C VAL A 120 7.05 3.27 0.31
N GLY A 121 5.78 3.24 0.78
CA GLY A 121 4.63 3.83 0.09
C GLY A 121 4.81 5.33 -0.19
N MET A 122 5.31 6.09 0.80
CA MET A 122 5.59 7.52 0.66
C MET A 122 6.59 7.79 -0.47
N LEU A 123 7.69 7.03 -0.54
CA LEU A 123 8.67 7.13 -1.62
C LEU A 123 8.07 6.77 -2.98
N ALA A 124 7.28 5.69 -3.04
CA ALA A 124 6.65 5.23 -4.27
C ALA A 124 5.65 6.26 -4.83
N TYR A 125 4.74 6.78 -3.98
CA TYR A 125 3.78 7.80 -4.36
C TYR A 125 4.44 9.14 -4.70
N GLY A 126 5.47 9.55 -3.94
CA GLY A 126 6.25 10.76 -4.24
C GLY A 126 6.96 10.67 -5.59
N GLY A 127 7.61 9.54 -5.87
CA GLY A 127 8.26 9.27 -7.16
C GLY A 127 7.27 9.24 -8.32
N MET A 128 6.09 8.63 -8.12
CA MET A 128 5.03 8.62 -9.12
C MET A 128 4.49 10.03 -9.41
N ALA A 129 4.29 10.86 -8.39
CA ALA A 129 3.87 12.25 -8.56
C ALA A 129 4.90 13.05 -9.36
N ALA A 130 6.19 12.91 -9.05
CA ALA A 130 7.27 13.55 -9.78
C ALA A 130 7.33 13.11 -11.26
N LEU A 131 7.26 11.80 -11.52
CA LEU A 131 7.23 11.25 -12.88
C LEU A 131 6.02 11.76 -13.68
N ALA A 132 4.84 11.81 -13.05
CA ALA A 132 3.64 12.31 -13.69
C ALA A 132 3.74 13.81 -14.02
N LEU A 133 4.29 14.63 -13.11
CA LEU A 133 4.51 16.06 -13.37
C LEU A 133 5.53 16.29 -14.49
N ALA A 134 6.63 15.52 -14.52
CA ALA A 134 7.61 15.58 -15.59
C ALA A 134 7.00 15.17 -16.95
N GLY A 135 6.18 14.11 -16.97
CA GLY A 135 5.43 13.70 -18.16
C GLY A 135 4.43 14.77 -18.62
N ALA A 136 3.77 15.47 -17.69
CA ALA A 136 2.90 16.59 -18.01
C ALA A 136 3.65 17.78 -18.62
N ALA A 137 4.85 18.09 -18.11
CA ALA A 137 5.71 19.14 -18.62
C ALA A 137 6.18 18.82 -20.06
N ALA A 138 6.68 17.60 -20.28
CA ALA A 138 7.09 17.09 -21.60
C ALA A 138 5.92 17.12 -22.60
N ALA A 139 4.72 16.69 -22.19
CA ALA A 139 3.52 16.73 -23.04
C ALA A 139 3.05 18.16 -23.38
N SER A 140 3.41 19.16 -22.56
CA SER A 140 3.06 20.56 -22.77
C SER A 140 4.11 21.35 -23.56
N GLY A 141 5.28 20.76 -23.85
CA GLY A 141 6.41 21.47 -24.48
C GLY A 141 7.03 22.57 -23.61
N SER A 142 6.71 22.59 -22.31
CA SER A 142 7.28 23.52 -21.36
C SER A 142 8.59 22.92 -20.86
N SER A 143 9.70 23.21 -21.56
CA SER A 143 11.04 22.82 -21.11
C SER A 143 11.38 23.61 -19.84
N ALA A 144 11.09 23.01 -18.70
CA ALA A 144 11.61 23.42 -17.41
C ALA A 144 12.31 22.20 -16.80
N ALA A 145 13.65 22.25 -16.82
CA ALA A 145 14.59 21.42 -16.08
C ALA A 145 14.42 19.90 -16.20
N SER A 146 15.13 19.33 -17.18
CA SER A 146 15.49 17.91 -17.19
C SER A 146 16.37 17.55 -15.99
N ALA A 147 15.79 16.98 -14.94
CA ALA A 147 16.49 15.99 -14.12
C ALA A 147 16.15 14.62 -14.71
N PRO A 148 17.13 13.73 -14.97
CA PRO A 148 16.86 12.55 -15.78
C PRO A 148 15.97 11.57 -15.02
N ALA A 149 15.13 10.85 -15.76
CA ALA A 149 14.38 9.69 -15.28
C ALA A 149 15.26 8.64 -14.55
N SER A 150 16.59 8.75 -14.65
CA SER A 150 17.55 7.98 -13.85
C SER A 150 17.56 8.34 -12.36
N ALA A 151 17.15 9.53 -11.92
CA ALA A 151 17.06 9.85 -10.50
C ALA A 151 15.83 9.22 -9.81
N ALA A 152 14.71 9.09 -10.54
CA ALA A 152 13.52 8.38 -10.06
C ALA A 152 13.69 6.85 -10.14
N ALA A 153 14.34 6.35 -11.19
CA ALA A 153 14.77 4.95 -11.27
C ALA A 153 15.87 4.63 -10.23
N ALA A 154 16.76 5.59 -9.91
CA ALA A 154 17.72 5.48 -8.82
C ALA A 154 17.08 5.61 -7.44
N ALA A 155 15.98 6.34 -7.27
CA ALA A 155 15.21 6.32 -6.02
C ALA A 155 14.48 4.97 -5.83
N GLN A 156 13.99 4.38 -6.93
CA GLN A 156 13.41 3.03 -6.94
C GLN A 156 14.47 1.93 -6.78
N ALA A 157 15.71 2.14 -7.26
CA ALA A 157 16.84 1.24 -7.06
C ALA A 157 17.54 1.44 -5.70
N ALA A 158 17.60 2.65 -5.17
CA ALA A 158 18.13 2.97 -3.83
C ALA A 158 17.22 2.46 -2.72
N ALA A 159 15.90 2.43 -2.96
CA ALA A 159 14.94 1.71 -2.12
C ALA A 159 15.22 0.19 -2.08
N ALA A 160 15.96 -0.36 -3.05
CA ALA A 160 16.39 -1.76 -3.09
C ALA A 160 17.83 -2.00 -2.59
N SER A 161 18.64 -0.95 -2.39
CA SER A 161 20.07 -1.09 -2.01
C SER A 161 20.47 -0.44 -0.69
N GLY A 162 19.59 0.28 0.00
CA GLY A 162 19.84 0.71 1.39
C GLY A 162 21.03 1.66 1.57
N GLU A 163 21.31 2.54 0.60
CA GLU A 163 22.43 3.49 0.68
C GLU A 163 21.92 4.94 0.56
N ALA A 164 22.29 5.77 1.53
CA ALA A 164 21.93 7.18 1.60
C ALA A 164 22.75 8.02 0.60
N PRO A 165 22.17 8.99 -0.13
CA PRO A 165 22.96 9.84 -0.99
C PRO A 165 23.66 10.93 -0.16
N ALA A 166 24.99 10.93 -0.24
CA ALA A 166 25.84 12.04 0.18
C ALA A 166 25.54 13.28 -0.66
N ALA A 167 25.41 14.43 0.00
CA ALA A 167 25.28 15.73 -0.61
C ALA A 167 26.54 16.06 -1.44
N ALA A 168 26.33 16.50 -2.68
CA ALA A 168 27.37 17.09 -3.51
C ALA A 168 26.96 18.51 -3.90
N GLU A 169 27.71 19.49 -3.37
CA GLU A 169 27.78 20.85 -3.87
C GLU A 169 28.50 20.87 -5.23
N GLY A 170 28.10 21.77 -6.14
CA GLY A 170 28.70 21.84 -7.47
C GLY A 170 28.08 22.92 -8.37
N GLU A 171 28.47 24.16 -8.09
CA GLU A 171 28.80 25.28 -8.99
C GLU A 171 27.99 25.54 -10.28
N SER A 172 27.47 26.77 -10.36
CA SER A 172 26.78 27.34 -11.50
C SER A 172 27.70 27.51 -12.72
N ALA A 173 27.26 27.05 -13.88
CA ALA A 173 27.74 27.53 -15.17
C ALA A 173 26.56 27.91 -16.06
N ALA A 174 26.29 29.21 -16.11
CA ALA A 174 25.36 29.83 -17.05
C ALA A 174 25.92 29.71 -18.48
N ALA A 175 25.14 29.18 -19.43
CA ALA A 175 25.43 29.32 -20.84
C ALA A 175 24.16 29.23 -21.71
N GLY A 176 23.83 30.36 -22.34
CA GLY A 176 23.42 30.39 -23.75
C GLY A 176 21.96 30.06 -24.08
N ALA A 177 21.06 31.01 -23.82
CA ALA A 177 19.84 31.14 -24.61
C ALA A 177 20.21 31.56 -26.04
N GLY A 178 20.06 30.65 -27.01
CA GLY A 178 20.41 30.91 -28.41
C GLY A 178 19.51 30.14 -29.38
N ALA A 179 18.46 30.82 -29.84
CA ALA A 179 17.81 30.67 -31.14
C ALA A 179 17.36 29.25 -31.57
N ALA A 180 16.18 28.82 -31.11
CA ALA A 180 15.41 27.80 -31.81
C ALA A 180 14.62 28.45 -32.97
N ALA A 181 15.19 28.36 -34.17
CA ALA A 181 14.48 28.60 -35.42
C ALA A 181 13.18 27.77 -35.45
N ALA A 182 12.09 28.40 -35.91
CA ALA A 182 10.75 27.84 -35.87
C ALA A 182 10.61 26.61 -36.79
N ALA A 183 10.93 25.42 -36.27
CA ALA A 183 10.62 24.15 -36.94
C ALA A 183 9.10 24.04 -37.23
N PRO A 184 8.67 23.43 -38.35
CA PRO A 184 7.26 23.22 -38.67
C PRO A 184 6.53 22.47 -37.55
N ALA A 185 5.25 22.80 -37.33
CA ALA A 185 4.44 22.28 -36.22
C ALA A 185 4.38 20.73 -36.16
N ALA A 186 4.50 20.06 -37.32
CA ALA A 186 4.57 18.61 -37.40
C ALA A 186 5.85 18.03 -36.77
N GLU A 187 7.01 18.66 -37.00
CA GLU A 187 8.30 18.25 -36.41
C GLU A 187 8.32 18.48 -34.89
N ARG A 188 7.74 19.60 -34.42
CA ARG A 188 7.58 19.83 -32.97
C ARG A 188 6.70 18.76 -32.33
N SER A 189 5.61 18.36 -32.98
CA SER A 189 4.73 17.31 -32.46
C SER A 189 5.39 15.93 -32.43
N ALA A 190 6.32 15.64 -33.35
CA ALA A 190 7.09 14.41 -33.36
C ALA A 190 8.20 14.41 -32.30
N ALA A 191 8.89 15.53 -32.12
CA ALA A 191 9.90 15.71 -31.08
C ALA A 191 9.27 15.61 -29.67
N GLN A 192 8.13 16.26 -29.45
CA GLN A 192 7.36 16.15 -28.20
C GLN A 192 6.92 14.71 -27.92
N ALA A 193 6.44 13.98 -28.95
CA ALA A 193 6.04 12.59 -28.79
C ALA A 193 7.24 11.67 -28.45
N ALA A 194 8.44 11.97 -28.98
CA ALA A 194 9.66 11.24 -28.65
C ALA A 194 10.12 11.52 -27.21
N GLU A 195 10.01 12.76 -26.74
CA GLU A 195 10.35 13.16 -25.37
C GLU A 195 9.35 12.61 -24.33
N GLU A 196 8.06 12.54 -24.67
CA GLU A 196 7.01 12.02 -23.79
C GLU A 196 7.05 10.49 -23.64
N ALA A 197 7.52 9.77 -24.67
CA ALA A 197 7.56 8.31 -24.72
C ALA A 197 8.18 7.62 -23.48
N PRO A 198 9.36 8.02 -22.97
CA PRO A 198 9.92 7.43 -21.76
C PRO A 198 9.04 7.63 -20.52
N TYR A 199 8.43 8.81 -20.35
CA TYR A 199 7.55 9.09 -19.20
C TYR A 199 6.30 8.21 -19.22
N ARG A 200 5.70 7.98 -20.39
CA ARG A 200 4.54 7.07 -20.54
C ARG A 200 4.87 5.65 -20.09
N ARG A 201 6.05 5.15 -20.49
CA ARG A 201 6.53 3.82 -20.10
C ARG A 201 6.86 3.75 -18.62
N ALA A 202 7.53 4.76 -18.07
CA ALA A 202 7.90 4.82 -16.66
C ALA A 202 6.69 4.92 -15.73
N VAL A 203 5.70 5.76 -16.06
CA VAL A 203 4.45 5.90 -15.28
C VAL A 203 3.65 4.60 -15.31
N LEU A 204 3.58 3.91 -16.45
CA LEU A 204 2.92 2.61 -16.52
C LEU A 204 3.66 1.55 -15.69
N ALA A 205 4.98 1.43 -15.84
CA ALA A 205 5.78 0.45 -15.10
C ALA A 205 5.69 0.67 -13.58
N GLY A 206 5.80 1.93 -13.14
CA GLY A 206 5.62 2.27 -11.74
C GLY A 206 4.20 2.02 -11.24
N GLY A 207 3.17 2.34 -12.03
CA GLY A 207 1.78 2.04 -11.68
C GLY A 207 1.54 0.54 -11.51
N LEU A 208 2.10 -0.29 -12.40
CA LEU A 208 2.03 -1.75 -12.29
C LEU A 208 2.77 -2.29 -11.07
N ALA A 209 3.94 -1.73 -10.72
CA ALA A 209 4.66 -2.08 -9.49
C ALA A 209 3.81 -1.78 -8.25
N MET A 210 3.24 -0.57 -8.15
CA MET A 210 2.40 -0.17 -7.02
C MET A 210 1.11 -1.01 -6.91
N ALA A 211 0.47 -1.31 -8.05
CA ALA A 211 -0.69 -2.19 -8.09
C ALA A 211 -0.34 -3.63 -7.69
N THR A 212 0.84 -4.13 -8.08
CA THR A 212 1.33 -5.46 -7.68
C THR A 212 1.55 -5.54 -6.18
N CYS A 213 2.28 -4.57 -5.61
CA CYS A 213 2.48 -4.47 -4.17
C CYS A 213 1.13 -4.44 -3.42
N SER A 214 0.21 -3.56 -3.85
CA SER A 214 -1.14 -3.46 -3.28
C SER A 214 -1.92 -4.77 -3.39
N SER A 215 -1.80 -5.49 -4.51
CA SER A 215 -2.44 -6.80 -4.69
C SER A 215 -1.91 -7.83 -3.68
N CYS A 216 -0.59 -7.86 -3.46
CA CYS A 216 0.02 -8.75 -2.47
C CYS A 216 -0.42 -8.42 -1.04
N LEU A 217 -0.52 -7.14 -0.68
CA LEU A 217 -0.96 -6.73 0.66
C LEU A 217 -2.44 -7.04 0.89
N LEU A 218 -3.30 -6.83 -0.12
CA LEU A 218 -4.70 -7.25 -0.05
C LEU A 218 -4.82 -8.77 0.07
N TYR A 219 -3.97 -9.53 -0.62
CA TYR A 219 -3.92 -10.98 -0.47
C TYR A 219 -3.55 -11.42 0.95
N ILE A 220 -2.54 -10.78 1.55
CA ILE A 220 -2.16 -11.02 2.96
C ILE A 220 -3.33 -10.66 3.89
N MET A 221 -3.98 -9.52 3.69
CA MET A 221 -5.16 -9.10 4.46
C MET A 221 -6.29 -10.14 4.39
N LEU A 222 -6.56 -10.69 3.21
CA LEU A 222 -7.59 -11.70 3.01
C LEU A 222 -7.23 -13.06 3.64
N THR A 223 -5.97 -13.47 3.56
CA THR A 223 -5.54 -14.83 3.97
C THR A 223 -5.05 -14.93 5.40
N LYS A 224 -4.38 -13.90 5.93
CA LYS A 224 -3.79 -13.89 7.27
C LYS A 224 -4.68 -13.26 8.34
N PHE A 225 -5.55 -12.32 7.94
CA PHE A 225 -6.38 -11.54 8.88
C PHE A 225 -7.88 -11.84 8.73
N GLY A 226 -8.24 -12.97 8.12
CA GLY A 226 -9.63 -13.42 8.01
C GLY A 226 -10.56 -12.44 7.25
N GLY A 227 -9.99 -11.59 6.37
CA GLY A 227 -10.76 -10.58 5.65
C GLY A 227 -11.08 -9.30 6.43
N ALA A 228 -10.33 -9.01 7.49
CA ALA A 228 -10.40 -7.73 8.18
C ALA A 228 -10.32 -6.54 7.21
N LEU A 229 -11.18 -5.54 7.40
CA LEU A 229 -11.25 -4.36 6.55
C LEU A 229 -10.45 -3.22 7.17
N CYS A 230 -9.29 -2.90 6.58
CA CYS A 230 -8.52 -1.70 6.94
C CYS A 230 -8.77 -0.61 5.89
N PRO A 231 -9.51 0.47 6.24
CA PRO A 231 -9.90 1.51 5.27
C PRO A 231 -8.70 2.19 4.61
N TRP A 232 -7.61 2.37 5.36
CA TRP A 232 -6.36 2.94 4.87
C TRP A 232 -5.73 2.05 3.77
N CYS A 233 -5.55 0.75 4.03
CA CYS A 233 -5.02 -0.18 3.04
C CYS A 233 -5.90 -0.29 1.78
N LEU A 234 -7.23 -0.27 1.95
CA LEU A 234 -8.18 -0.26 0.83
C LEU A 234 -8.08 1.02 0.00
N ALA A 235 -7.93 2.17 0.66
CA ALA A 235 -7.72 3.45 -0.01
C ALA A 235 -6.40 3.44 -0.80
N SER A 236 -5.29 3.00 -0.20
CA SER A 236 -4.00 2.90 -0.89
C SER A 236 -4.07 1.93 -2.09
N ALA A 237 -4.78 0.81 -1.95
CA ALA A 237 -4.98 -0.12 -3.06
C ALA A 237 -5.79 0.52 -4.19
N ALA A 238 -6.91 1.19 -3.88
CA ALA A 238 -7.72 1.88 -4.87
C ALA A 238 -6.92 2.96 -5.62
N LEU A 239 -6.08 3.72 -4.92
CA LEU A 239 -5.19 4.70 -5.52
C LEU A 239 -4.17 4.05 -6.47
N SER A 240 -3.55 2.94 -6.05
CA SER A 240 -2.55 2.23 -6.87
C SER A 240 -3.16 1.62 -8.14
N PHE A 241 -4.32 0.95 -8.03
CA PHE A 241 -5.04 0.43 -9.20
C PHE A 241 -5.55 1.56 -10.10
N GLY A 242 -6.02 2.67 -9.51
CA GLY A 242 -6.46 3.84 -10.26
C GLY A 242 -5.34 4.47 -11.08
N ILE A 243 -4.14 4.62 -10.49
CA ILE A 243 -2.95 5.10 -11.19
C ILE A 243 -2.58 4.17 -12.34
N ALA A 244 -2.53 2.85 -12.10
CA ALA A 244 -2.22 1.87 -13.14
C ALA A 244 -3.24 1.89 -14.29
N ALA A 245 -4.54 1.99 -13.96
CA ALA A 245 -5.61 2.06 -14.95
C ALA A 245 -5.55 3.36 -15.78
N LEU A 246 -5.32 4.51 -15.13
CA LEU A 246 -5.15 5.79 -15.83
C LEU A 246 -3.90 5.79 -16.71
N ALA A 247 -2.79 5.25 -16.22
CA ALA A 247 -1.58 5.07 -17.00
C ALA A 247 -1.86 4.22 -18.24
N ALA A 248 -2.46 3.03 -18.09
CA ALA A 248 -2.78 2.14 -19.19
C ALA A 248 -3.78 2.73 -20.19
N SER A 249 -4.79 3.47 -19.72
CA SER A 249 -5.86 4.05 -20.56
C SER A 249 -5.34 5.03 -21.62
N GLY A 250 -4.19 5.66 -21.36
CA GLY A 250 -3.57 6.59 -22.27
C GLY A 250 -2.65 5.97 -23.31
N LEU A 251 -2.39 4.64 -23.30
CA LEU A 251 -1.49 3.96 -24.26
C LEU A 251 -2.23 3.33 -25.45
N ARG A 252 -1.58 3.35 -26.61
CA ARG A 252 -2.04 2.60 -27.79
C ARG A 252 -1.67 1.11 -27.64
N PRO A 253 -2.39 0.16 -28.26
CA PRO A 253 -2.08 -1.27 -28.14
C PRO A 253 -0.63 -1.64 -28.52
N ARG A 254 -0.07 -0.97 -29.55
CA ARG A 254 1.33 -1.13 -29.93
C ARG A 254 2.29 -0.66 -28.84
N GLU A 255 2.00 0.48 -28.23
CA GLU A 255 2.83 1.02 -27.13
C GLU A 255 2.70 0.17 -25.87
N LEU A 256 1.53 -0.42 -25.64
CA LEU A 256 1.32 -1.39 -24.56
C LEU A 256 2.16 -2.64 -24.78
N SER A 257 2.25 -3.16 -26.01
CA SER A 257 3.13 -4.30 -26.33
C SER A 257 4.61 -3.96 -26.15
N GLU A 258 5.04 -2.74 -26.48
CA GLU A 258 6.41 -2.27 -26.24
C GLU A 258 6.70 -2.04 -24.76
N ALA A 259 5.69 -1.64 -23.99
CA ALA A 259 5.79 -1.42 -22.54
C ALA A 259 5.60 -2.71 -21.71
N ALA A 260 5.22 -3.82 -22.34
CA ALA A 260 4.99 -5.09 -21.66
C ALA A 260 6.26 -5.64 -20.98
N ALA A 261 7.42 -5.58 -21.66
CA ALA A 261 8.68 -6.03 -21.09
C ALA A 261 9.13 -5.23 -19.86
N PRO A 262 9.21 -3.88 -19.90
CA PRO A 262 9.55 -3.10 -18.69
C PRO A 262 8.47 -3.20 -17.60
N GLY A 263 7.19 -3.35 -17.97
CA GLY A 263 6.11 -3.60 -17.02
C GLY A 263 6.27 -4.94 -16.30
N ALA A 264 6.54 -6.03 -17.04
CA ALA A 264 6.79 -7.36 -16.49
C ALA A 264 8.04 -7.37 -15.58
N GLY A 265 9.09 -6.67 -15.98
CA GLY A 265 10.28 -6.47 -15.15
C GLY A 265 9.95 -5.77 -13.83
N ALA A 266 9.18 -4.69 -13.87
CA ALA A 266 8.76 -3.97 -12.67
C ALA A 266 7.91 -4.85 -11.72
N VAL A 267 6.99 -5.64 -12.28
CA VAL A 267 6.18 -6.61 -11.53
C VAL A 267 7.07 -7.68 -10.89
N ALA A 268 7.96 -8.31 -11.65
CA ALA A 268 8.85 -9.36 -11.17
C ALA A 268 9.79 -8.86 -10.06
N THR A 269 10.39 -7.68 -10.25
CA THR A 269 11.24 -7.04 -9.24
C THR A 269 10.44 -6.73 -7.98
N THR A 270 9.22 -6.20 -8.11
CA THR A 270 8.35 -5.91 -6.96
C THR A 270 8.03 -7.18 -6.19
N LEU A 271 7.62 -8.25 -6.88
CA LEU A 271 7.34 -9.55 -6.24
C LEU A 271 8.57 -10.12 -5.53
N LEU A 272 9.75 -10.01 -6.14
CA LEU A 272 11.00 -10.46 -5.54
C LEU A 272 11.33 -9.66 -4.27
N LEU A 273 11.23 -8.33 -4.32
CA LEU A 273 11.48 -7.47 -3.16
C LEU A 273 10.50 -7.73 -2.02
N LEU A 274 9.21 -7.91 -2.33
CA LEU A 274 8.22 -8.28 -1.32
C LEU A 274 8.50 -9.67 -0.74
N SER A 275 8.89 -10.64 -1.57
CA SER A 275 9.20 -11.99 -1.11
C SER A 275 10.44 -12.03 -0.21
N LEU A 276 11.43 -11.18 -0.47
CA LEU A 276 12.62 -11.04 0.37
C LEU A 276 12.33 -10.26 1.66
N GLY A 277 11.48 -9.23 1.58
CA GLY A 277 11.22 -8.31 2.70
C GLY A 277 10.09 -8.73 3.65
N LEU A 278 9.12 -9.51 3.19
CA LEU A 278 7.97 -10.02 3.95
C LEU A 278 7.99 -11.56 4.11
N GLY A 279 9.01 -12.24 3.56
CA GLY A 279 9.01 -13.69 3.40
C GLY A 279 8.23 -14.16 2.17
N THR A 280 8.38 -15.43 1.77
CA THR A 280 7.70 -15.97 0.58
C THR A 280 6.20 -16.11 0.83
N PRO A 281 5.34 -15.35 0.11
CA PRO A 281 3.92 -15.68 0.10
C PRO A 281 3.77 -17.01 -0.65
N ASN A 282 3.48 -18.09 0.08
CA ASN A 282 3.14 -19.36 -0.55
C ASN A 282 1.94 -19.15 -1.50
N LEU A 283 2.21 -19.20 -2.81
CA LEU A 283 1.21 -19.18 -3.89
C LEU A 283 0.47 -20.51 -4.05
N SER A 284 0.77 -21.49 -3.18
CA SER A 284 0.15 -22.81 -3.17
C SER A 284 -1.09 -22.81 -2.30
N PHE A 285 -2.26 -22.44 -2.86
CA PHE A 285 -3.54 -22.67 -2.21
C PHE A 285 -4.59 -23.19 -3.20
N ALA A 286 -4.46 -24.47 -3.53
CA ALA A 286 -5.62 -25.33 -3.73
C ALA A 286 -5.55 -26.42 -2.65
N SER A 287 -6.63 -26.53 -1.88
CA SER A 287 -6.88 -27.51 -0.82
C SER A 287 -5.93 -27.52 0.40
N GLY A 288 -6.41 -26.92 1.48
CA GLY A 288 -5.96 -27.19 2.84
C GLY A 288 -6.80 -26.35 3.78
N GLY A 289 -7.78 -26.95 4.44
CA GLY A 289 -8.52 -26.27 5.52
C GLY A 289 -7.53 -25.82 6.58
N TYR A 290 -7.52 -24.51 6.85
CA TYR A 290 -6.61 -23.89 7.80
C TYR A 290 -7.24 -24.01 9.19
N ASP A 291 -6.82 -25.04 9.92
CA ASP A 291 -6.87 -25.00 11.38
C ASP A 291 -5.64 -24.16 11.81
N LEU A 292 -5.90 -22.95 12.30
CA LEU A 292 -4.87 -22.02 12.75
C LEU A 292 -4.36 -22.47 14.11
N ASP A 293 -3.21 -23.14 14.15
CA ASP A 293 -2.41 -23.18 15.37
C ASP A 293 -1.71 -21.81 15.51
N TYR A 294 -2.35 -20.92 16.27
CA TYR A 294 -1.89 -19.54 16.49
C TYR A 294 -1.04 -19.48 17.77
N SER A 295 0.26 -19.29 17.59
CA SER A 295 1.21 -19.09 18.68
C SER A 295 1.06 -17.69 19.28
N LEU A 296 0.83 -17.60 20.59
CA LEU A 296 0.82 -16.29 21.28
C LEU A 296 2.20 -15.62 21.15
N PRO A 297 2.26 -14.30 20.89
CA PRO A 297 3.52 -13.58 20.86
C PRO A 297 4.19 -13.66 22.24
N GLU A 298 5.44 -14.11 22.25
CA GLU A 298 6.24 -14.29 23.46
C GLU A 298 6.69 -12.93 24.00
N VAL A 299 6.71 -12.78 25.34
CA VAL A 299 7.19 -11.57 25.99
C VAL A 299 8.71 -11.56 25.88
N THR A 300 9.26 -10.57 25.19
CA THR A 300 10.70 -10.50 24.84
C THR A 300 11.49 -9.49 25.67
N SER A 301 10.81 -8.62 26.42
CA SER A 301 11.45 -7.69 27.35
C SER A 301 11.96 -8.41 28.60
N ALA A 302 13.10 -7.97 29.12
CA ALA A 302 13.61 -8.43 30.41
C ALA A 302 12.85 -7.74 31.55
N SER A 303 12.56 -8.49 32.62
CA SER A 303 11.84 -8.00 33.79
C SER A 303 12.79 -7.27 34.73
N GLY A 304 12.37 -6.11 35.23
CA GLY A 304 13.02 -5.50 36.39
C GLY A 304 12.68 -6.25 37.68
N PRO A 305 13.50 -6.13 38.75
CA PRO A 305 13.19 -6.75 40.05
C PRO A 305 11.84 -6.31 40.60
N ASP A 306 11.46 -5.04 40.40
CA ASP A 306 10.18 -4.49 40.84
C ASP A 306 9.00 -5.09 40.07
N ALA A 307 9.16 -5.39 38.78
CA ALA A 307 8.13 -6.01 37.96
C ALA A 307 7.82 -7.44 38.41
N VAL A 308 8.87 -8.22 38.70
CA VAL A 308 8.72 -9.59 39.22
C VAL A 308 8.03 -9.55 40.59
N SER A 309 8.51 -8.70 41.50
CA SER A 309 7.94 -8.53 42.85
C SER A 309 6.47 -8.09 42.80
N LEU A 310 6.11 -7.16 41.91
CA LEU A 310 4.74 -6.72 41.74
C LEU A 310 3.84 -7.83 41.18
N ALA A 311 4.31 -8.60 40.19
CA ALA A 311 3.56 -9.72 39.62
C ALA A 311 3.25 -10.78 40.69
N GLU A 312 4.23 -11.12 41.53
CA GLU A 312 4.06 -12.06 42.65
C GLU A 312 3.05 -11.56 43.68
N ARG A 313 3.14 -10.28 44.08
CA ARG A 313 2.19 -9.70 45.05
C ARG A 313 0.77 -9.60 44.50
N LEU A 314 0.62 -9.21 43.24
CA LEU A 314 -0.69 -9.20 42.56
C LEU A 314 -1.30 -10.61 42.54
N ALA A 315 -0.50 -11.62 42.19
CA ALA A 315 -0.94 -13.01 42.20
C ALA A 315 -1.32 -13.49 43.61
N ALA A 316 -0.52 -13.16 44.63
CA ALA A 316 -0.77 -13.51 46.03
C ALA A 316 -2.05 -12.87 46.58
N ALA A 317 -2.35 -11.63 46.18
CA ALA A 317 -3.59 -10.93 46.52
C ALA A 317 -4.82 -11.40 45.72
N GLY A 318 -4.64 -12.37 44.81
CA GLY A 318 -5.72 -12.90 43.98
C GLY A 318 -6.18 -11.95 42.86
N ALA A 319 -5.37 -10.95 42.51
CA ALA A 319 -5.63 -10.10 41.36
C ALA A 319 -5.66 -10.94 40.07
N ARG A 320 -6.41 -10.48 39.06
CA ARG A 320 -6.46 -11.11 37.73
C ARG A 320 -6.42 -10.05 36.63
N MET A 321 -5.62 -10.28 35.60
CA MET A 321 -5.72 -9.56 34.34
C MET A 321 -6.49 -10.41 33.34
N TYR A 322 -7.62 -9.88 32.88
CA TYR A 322 -8.39 -10.43 31.78
C TYR A 322 -7.98 -9.75 30.49
N GLY A 323 -7.67 -10.55 29.48
CA GLY A 323 -7.31 -10.05 28.17
C GLY A 323 -7.54 -11.10 27.10
N ALA A 324 -7.51 -10.68 25.85
CA ALA A 324 -7.63 -11.57 24.72
C ALA A 324 -6.26 -11.87 24.11
N PHE A 325 -6.09 -13.04 23.48
CA PHE A 325 -4.80 -13.39 22.84
C PHE A 325 -4.45 -12.47 21.66
N TRP A 326 -5.45 -11.80 21.07
CA TRP A 326 -5.32 -10.87 19.94
C TRP A 326 -5.25 -9.40 20.37
N CYS A 327 -5.16 -9.11 21.66
CA CYS A 327 -5.23 -7.75 22.19
C CYS A 327 -3.81 -7.14 22.29
N SER A 328 -3.51 -6.13 21.46
CA SER A 328 -2.23 -5.42 21.47
C SER A 328 -1.92 -4.81 22.85
N HIS A 329 -2.89 -4.12 23.44
CA HIS A 329 -2.76 -3.53 24.77
C HIS A 329 -2.49 -4.56 25.88
N CYS A 330 -2.97 -5.79 25.70
CA CYS A 330 -2.72 -6.88 26.63
C CYS A 330 -1.30 -7.43 26.48
N TYR A 331 -0.76 -7.40 25.26
CA TYR A 331 0.63 -7.71 24.98
C TYR A 331 1.55 -6.61 25.52
N ASP A 332 1.22 -5.33 25.30
CA ASP A 332 1.99 -4.19 25.80
C ASP A 332 2.05 -4.18 27.35
N GLN A 333 0.95 -4.49 28.02
CA GLN A 333 0.93 -4.69 29.48
C GLN A 333 1.89 -5.81 29.93
N LYS A 334 1.92 -6.93 29.23
CA LYS A 334 2.83 -8.05 29.55
C LYS A 334 4.29 -7.69 29.26
N GLN A 335 4.56 -6.97 28.17
CA GLN A 335 5.87 -6.42 27.84
C GLN A 335 6.38 -5.44 28.90
N ALA A 336 5.50 -4.65 29.51
CA ALA A 336 5.89 -3.77 30.61
C ALA A 336 6.41 -4.55 31.83
N PHE A 337 5.88 -5.75 32.09
CA PHE A 337 6.32 -6.63 33.16
C PHE A 337 7.58 -7.43 32.83
N GLY A 338 7.73 -7.89 31.58
CA GLY A 338 8.86 -8.68 31.13
C GLY A 338 8.69 -10.19 31.29
N ALA A 339 9.60 -10.94 30.66
CA ALA A 339 9.49 -12.39 30.45
C ALA A 339 9.53 -13.18 31.76
N GLU A 340 10.44 -12.85 32.67
CA GLU A 340 10.61 -13.50 33.97
C GLU A 340 9.38 -13.30 34.87
N ALA A 341 8.76 -12.12 34.84
CA ALA A 341 7.55 -11.84 35.59
C ALA A 341 6.34 -12.68 35.10
N MET A 342 6.36 -13.17 33.86
CA MET A 342 5.27 -13.99 33.31
C MET A 342 5.05 -15.31 34.06
N ALA A 343 6.05 -15.80 34.79
CA ALA A 343 5.91 -16.99 35.63
C ALA A 343 4.92 -16.78 36.79
N ALA A 344 4.83 -15.55 37.32
CA ALA A 344 3.91 -15.18 38.40
C ALA A 344 2.72 -14.36 37.90
N PHE A 345 2.77 -13.85 36.67
CA PHE A 345 1.79 -12.90 36.15
C PHE A 345 0.37 -13.47 36.13
N PRO A 346 -0.61 -12.83 36.82
CA PRO A 346 -1.92 -13.43 37.03
C PRO A 346 -2.87 -13.21 35.85
N TYR A 347 -2.54 -13.78 34.69
CA TYR A 347 -3.37 -13.72 33.49
C TYR A 347 -4.39 -14.85 33.44
N ASP A 348 -5.63 -14.53 33.09
CA ASP A 348 -6.68 -15.54 32.86
C ASP A 348 -7.30 -15.39 31.46
N THR A 349 -7.42 -16.53 30.77
CA THR A 349 -8.06 -16.64 29.45
C THR A 349 -9.53 -17.09 29.55
N LYS A 350 -10.01 -17.47 30.74
CA LYS A 350 -11.37 -17.94 30.98
C LYS A 350 -12.34 -16.77 31.18
N MET A 351 -12.64 -16.11 30.07
CA MET A 351 -13.46 -14.89 30.02
C MET A 351 -14.93 -15.12 30.40
N ALA A 352 -15.46 -16.32 30.12
CA ALA A 352 -16.90 -16.62 30.27
C ALA A 352 -17.41 -16.44 31.70
N ALA A 353 -16.65 -16.89 32.71
CA ALA A 353 -17.06 -16.79 34.10
C ALA A 353 -17.09 -15.34 34.62
N VAL A 354 -16.23 -14.47 34.09
CA VAL A 354 -16.07 -13.09 34.58
C VAL A 354 -17.01 -12.13 33.86
N CYS A 355 -17.28 -12.37 32.58
CA CYS A 355 -18.35 -11.68 31.86
C CYS A 355 -19.73 -11.88 32.52
N GLU A 356 -19.96 -13.06 33.12
CA GLU A 356 -21.21 -13.35 33.83
C GLU A 356 -21.22 -12.89 35.30
N ALA A 357 -20.07 -12.90 35.98
CA ALA A 357 -19.98 -12.57 37.41
C ALA A 357 -19.85 -11.06 37.72
N ALA A 358 -19.35 -10.25 36.78
CA ALA A 358 -19.12 -8.82 37.02
C ALA A 358 -20.38 -7.97 36.80
N PRO A 359 -20.77 -7.09 37.74
CA PRO A 359 -21.86 -6.12 37.53
C PRO A 359 -21.49 -5.18 36.36
N GLY A 360 -22.12 -5.37 35.20
CA GLY A 360 -21.83 -4.63 33.97
C GLY A 360 -20.89 -5.32 32.98
N GLY A 361 -20.41 -6.54 33.27
CA GLY A 361 -19.50 -7.29 32.41
C GLY A 361 -18.10 -6.66 32.26
N LEU A 362 -17.23 -7.32 31.50
CA LEU A 362 -15.95 -6.74 31.09
C LEU A 362 -16.20 -5.72 29.98
N GLN A 363 -15.79 -4.46 30.19
CA GLN A 363 -16.01 -3.38 29.21
C GLN A 363 -14.98 -3.35 28.06
N GLY A 364 -13.82 -4.00 28.24
CA GLY A 364 -12.75 -4.02 27.25
C GLY A 364 -11.51 -4.78 27.74
N PHE A 365 -10.46 -4.80 26.91
CA PHE A 365 -9.19 -5.46 27.24
C PHE A 365 -8.00 -4.49 27.15
N PRO A 366 -6.96 -4.67 27.99
CA PRO A 366 -6.97 -5.53 29.18
C PRO A 366 -7.92 -4.96 30.25
N THR A 367 -8.38 -5.80 31.17
CA THR A 367 -9.06 -5.35 32.39
C THR A 367 -8.44 -6.05 33.57
N TRP A 368 -8.04 -5.29 34.58
CA TRP A 368 -7.56 -5.81 35.85
C TRP A 368 -8.68 -5.86 36.86
N VAL A 369 -8.76 -6.96 37.60
CA VAL A 369 -9.63 -7.11 38.76
C VAL A 369 -8.76 -7.27 39.99
N ILE A 370 -8.79 -6.29 40.88
CA ILE A 370 -7.96 -6.23 42.10
C ILE A 370 -8.88 -5.89 43.27
N GLY A 371 -8.97 -6.79 44.26
CA GLY A 371 -9.87 -6.56 45.41
C GLY A 371 -11.35 -6.37 45.06
N GLY A 372 -11.80 -6.86 43.90
CA GLY A 372 -13.17 -6.67 43.38
C GLY A 372 -13.39 -5.38 42.58
N GLU A 373 -12.39 -4.49 42.47
CA GLU A 373 -12.43 -3.30 41.63
C GLU A 373 -11.91 -3.62 40.22
N GLN A 374 -12.60 -3.09 39.20
CA GLN A 374 -12.21 -3.26 37.80
C GLN A 374 -11.45 -2.02 37.30
N LEU A 375 -10.25 -2.21 36.77
CA LEU A 375 -9.46 -1.19 36.09
C LEU A 375 -9.37 -1.55 34.61
N VAL A 376 -9.98 -0.74 33.75
CA VAL A 376 -10.07 -0.99 32.30
C VAL A 376 -8.91 -0.32 31.58
N GLY A 377 -8.31 -1.04 30.64
CA GLY A 377 -7.15 -0.60 29.84
C GLY A 377 -5.81 -0.95 30.48
N GLU A 378 -4.74 -0.60 29.79
CA GLU A 378 -3.38 -0.71 30.32
C GLU A 378 -3.20 0.14 31.58
N GLN A 379 -2.48 -0.42 32.55
CA GLN A 379 -2.19 0.20 33.84
C GLN A 379 -0.68 0.34 34.01
N THR A 380 -0.26 1.47 34.55
CA THR A 380 1.12 1.68 35.00
C THR A 380 1.37 0.90 36.29
N PHE A 381 2.64 0.67 36.62
CA PHE A 381 3.00 -0.01 37.87
C PHE A 381 2.49 0.77 39.09
N GLU A 382 2.57 2.11 39.07
CA GLU A 382 2.03 2.96 40.14
C GLU A 382 0.53 2.77 40.36
N GLN A 383 -0.24 2.63 39.27
CA GLN A 383 -1.69 2.39 39.36
C GLN A 383 -2.00 1.01 39.93
N LEU A 384 -1.27 -0.02 39.50
CA LEU A 384 -1.42 -1.38 40.01
C LEU A 384 -1.03 -1.49 41.49
N GLU A 385 0.06 -0.83 41.90
CA GLU A 385 0.49 -0.73 43.30
C GLU A 385 -0.55 -0.02 44.17
N ALA A 386 -1.08 1.12 43.69
CA ALA A 386 -2.11 1.85 44.42
C ALA A 386 -3.40 1.04 44.60
N ALA A 387 -3.82 0.33 43.54
CA ALA A 387 -5.00 -0.54 43.59
C ALA A 387 -4.78 -1.75 44.50
N LEU A 388 -3.59 -2.36 44.46
CA LEU A 388 -3.21 -3.46 45.34
C LEU A 388 -3.19 -3.02 46.81
N ALA A 389 -2.54 -1.91 47.13
CA ALA A 389 -2.50 -1.37 48.49
C ALA A 389 -3.90 -1.06 49.03
N LYS A 390 -4.78 -0.53 48.18
CA LYS A 390 -6.19 -0.30 48.51
C LYS A 390 -6.94 -1.61 48.80
N ALA A 391 -6.71 -2.65 48.01
CA ALA A 391 -7.32 -3.96 48.20
C ALA A 391 -6.84 -4.64 49.50
N GLU A 392 -5.53 -4.58 49.78
CA GLU A 392 -4.93 -5.11 51.02
C GLU A 392 -5.46 -4.37 52.26
N ALA A 393 -5.62 -3.04 52.19
CA ALA A 393 -6.19 -2.26 53.28
C ALA A 393 -7.68 -2.55 53.53
N ALA A 394 -8.41 -3.00 52.50
CA ALA A 394 -9.83 -3.34 52.57
C ALA A 394 -10.08 -4.81 52.97
N ALA A 395 -9.05 -5.66 52.93
CA ALA A 395 -9.19 -7.07 53.31
C ALA A 395 -9.45 -7.21 54.82
N PRO A 396 -10.47 -7.97 55.25
CA PRO A 396 -10.69 -8.22 56.67
C PRO A 396 -9.49 -8.96 57.26
N ALA A 397 -9.05 -8.56 58.45
CA ALA A 397 -7.93 -9.14 59.18
C ALA A 397 -8.21 -10.60 59.60
N THR A 398 -8.14 -11.54 58.66
CA THR A 398 -8.27 -12.98 58.91
C THR A 398 -7.23 -13.74 58.09
N ALA A 399 -5.97 -13.62 58.50
CA ALA A 399 -4.90 -14.56 58.14
C ALA A 399 -3.72 -14.41 59.13
N ALA A 400 -4.02 -14.57 60.42
CA ALA A 400 -3.00 -14.82 61.45
C ALA A 400 -3.56 -15.90 62.38
N SER A 401 -3.39 -17.16 61.99
CA SER A 401 -3.56 -18.34 62.84
C SER A 401 -2.82 -19.52 62.25
#